data_AF-B4HQA5-F1
#
_entry.id   AF-B4HQA5-F1
#
_cell.length_a   1.000
_cell.length_b   1.000
_cell.length_c   1.000
_cell.angle_alpha   90.00
_cell.angle_beta   90.00
_cell.angle_gamma   90.00
#
_symmetry.space_group_name_H-M   'P 1'
#
loop_
_entity.id
_entity.type
_entity.pdbx_description
1 polymer ?
#
loop_
_entity_poly.entity_id
_entity_poly.type
_entity_poly.pdbx_seq_one_letter_code
_entity_poly.pdbx_strand_id
1 'polypeptide(L)'
;MWLSSLLAALNKGEHRCVVWSGSGGGVVKTISCAEVLKRSHPVYQVTRMAYTSVEEHWKPQMEGLEEIIVTRQIPTLHILMSLDELPDTIDGLQKPNTSTDFWDGGGAQSHPRSQPRHQQQQHQPGAGGGGRPNKRTRPGRNKPGQQHGKPVAEENLPAS
;
A
#
# COMPACT_ATOMS: atom_id res chain seq x y z
N MET A 1 6.58 14.61 -10.48
CA MET A 1 7.85 14.96 -11.16
C MET A 1 9.02 14.08 -10.72
N TRP A 2 9.20 13.82 -9.42
CA TRP A 2 10.31 12.96 -8.93
C TRP A 2 10.12 11.47 -9.23
N LEU A 3 8.95 10.88 -8.93
CA LEU A 3 8.66 9.46 -9.20
C LEU A 3 8.75 9.11 -10.70
N SER A 4 8.24 9.99 -11.57
CA SER A 4 8.27 9.79 -13.02
C SER A 4 9.70 9.75 -13.57
N SER A 5 10.58 10.62 -13.07
CA SER A 5 11.99 10.66 -13.51
C SER A 5 12.76 9.44 -13.02
N LEU A 6 12.54 9.02 -11.78
CA LEU A 6 13.10 7.77 -11.25
C LEU A 6 12.68 6.56 -12.09
N LEU A 7 11.37 6.42 -12.38
CA LEU A 7 10.86 5.32 -13.19
C LEU A 7 11.50 5.31 -14.58
N ALA A 8 11.69 6.49 -15.19
CA ALA A 8 12.39 6.61 -16.47
C ALA A 8 13.85 6.12 -16.37
N ALA A 9 14.59 6.50 -15.33
CA ALA A 9 15.98 6.06 -15.13
C ALA A 9 16.08 4.54 -14.92
N LEU A 10 15.16 3.94 -14.15
CA LEU A 10 15.08 2.49 -13.97
C LEU A 10 14.74 1.77 -15.28
N ASN A 11 13.79 2.30 -16.07
CA ASN A 11 13.42 1.73 -17.37
C ASN A 11 14.54 1.79 -18.40
N LYS A 12 15.37 2.84 -18.36
CA LYS A 12 16.56 2.96 -19.21
C LYS A 12 17.72 2.10 -18.72
N GLY A 13 17.63 1.52 -17.52
CA GLY A 13 18.72 0.75 -16.91
C GLY A 13 19.88 1.61 -16.41
N GLU A 14 19.70 2.93 -16.28
CA GLU A 14 20.71 3.84 -15.71
C GLU A 14 20.98 3.52 -14.24
N HIS A 15 19.97 3.00 -13.54
CA HIS A 15 20.06 2.51 -12.18
C HIS A 15 19.36 1.16 -12.03
N ARG A 16 19.84 0.37 -11.06
CA ARG A 16 19.30 -0.96 -10.73
C ARG A 16 18.63 -1.02 -9.37
N CYS A 17 18.84 0.00 -8.53
CA CYS A 17 18.28 0.06 -7.19
C CYS A 17 17.77 1.46 -6.85
N VAL A 18 16.86 1.53 -5.88
CA VAL A 18 16.39 2.77 -5.26
C VAL A 18 16.18 2.57 -3.77
N VAL A 19 16.40 3.63 -2.99
CA VAL A 19 16.04 3.68 -1.57
C VAL A 19 14.96 4.75 -1.37
N TRP A 20 13.83 4.34 -0.84
CA TRP A 20 12.77 5.24 -0.38
C TRP A 20 12.97 5.52 1.10
N SER A 21 13.09 6.79 1.48
CA SER A 21 13.22 7.21 2.87
C SER A 21 12.07 8.15 3.22
N GLY A 22 11.48 7.98 4.40
CA GLY A 22 10.46 8.89 4.91
C GLY A 22 10.42 8.89 6.42
N SER A 23 10.21 10.06 7.01
CA SER A 23 10.13 10.25 8.46
C SER A 23 8.82 10.92 8.85
N GLY A 24 8.34 10.64 10.06
CA GLY A 24 7.11 11.20 10.61
C GLY A 24 5.91 11.05 9.66
N GLY A 25 5.25 12.15 9.32
CA GLY A 25 4.12 12.16 8.38
C GLY A 25 4.46 11.75 6.95
N GLY A 26 5.75 11.67 6.59
CA GLY A 26 6.22 11.25 5.27
C GLY A 26 6.21 9.73 5.05
N VAL A 27 6.22 8.93 6.13
CA VAL A 27 6.34 7.45 6.07
C VAL A 27 5.27 6.83 5.16
N VAL A 28 4.02 7.25 5.27
CA VAL A 28 2.90 6.71 4.48
C VAL A 28 3.09 6.98 2.98
N LYS A 29 3.63 8.15 2.62
CA LYS A 29 3.91 8.51 1.23
C LYS A 29 5.07 7.69 0.67
N THR A 30 6.10 7.45 1.49
CA THR A 30 7.24 6.59 1.15
C THR A 30 6.79 5.17 0.81
N ILE A 31 5.91 4.59 1.64
CA ILE A 31 5.29 3.28 1.35
C ILE A 31 4.50 3.35 0.03
N SER A 32 3.66 4.37 -0.14
CA SER A 32 2.85 4.52 -1.35
C SER A 32 3.70 4.60 -2.63
N CYS A 33 4.84 5.30 -2.61
CA CYS A 33 5.76 5.36 -3.74
C CYS A 33 6.39 4.00 -4.05
N ALA A 34 6.82 3.25 -3.02
CA ALA A 34 7.33 1.89 -3.19
C ALA A 34 6.29 0.96 -3.80
N GLU A 35 5.04 1.02 -3.32
CA GLU A 35 3.93 0.21 -3.88
C GLU A 35 3.61 0.56 -5.33
N VAL A 36 3.72 1.83 -5.74
CA VAL A 36 3.56 2.21 -7.14
C VAL A 36 4.67 1.61 -8.00
N LEU A 37 5.93 1.61 -7.53
CA LEU A 37 7.05 1.01 -8.27
C LEU A 37 6.86 -0.50 -8.50
N LYS A 38 6.35 -1.22 -7.49
CA LYS A 38 6.08 -2.68 -7.61
C LYS A 38 5.08 -3.05 -8.70
N ARG A 39 4.24 -2.10 -9.15
CA ARG A 39 3.28 -2.35 -10.24
C ARG A 39 3.94 -2.50 -11.60
N SER A 40 5.10 -1.86 -11.81
CA SER A 40 5.81 -1.85 -13.09
C SER A 40 7.07 -2.70 -13.11
N HIS A 41 7.64 -3.03 -11.95
CA HIS A 41 8.93 -3.71 -11.85
C HIS A 41 8.91 -4.86 -10.84
N PRO A 42 9.44 -6.05 -11.21
CA PRO A 42 9.69 -7.11 -10.24
C PRO A 42 10.94 -6.76 -9.43
N VAL A 43 10.75 -6.32 -8.19
CA VAL A 43 11.84 -5.85 -7.33
C VAL A 43 11.98 -6.68 -6.06
N TYR A 44 13.23 -6.93 -5.68
CA TYR A 44 13.60 -7.41 -4.35
C TYR A 44 13.55 -6.25 -3.38
N GLN A 45 12.84 -6.40 -2.28
CA GLN A 45 12.57 -5.34 -1.33
C GLN A 45 13.12 -5.68 0.05
N VAL A 46 13.75 -4.71 0.71
CA VAL A 46 14.16 -4.80 2.12
C VAL A 46 13.69 -3.55 2.83
N THR A 47 12.95 -3.72 3.92
CA THR A 47 12.40 -2.62 4.71
C THR A 47 13.07 -2.55 6.08
N ARG A 48 13.53 -1.35 6.47
CA ARG A 48 14.14 -1.08 7.78
C ARG A 48 13.43 0.09 8.45
N MET A 49 13.09 -0.10 9.73
CA MET A 49 12.58 0.96 10.59
C MET A 49 13.75 1.54 11.40
N ALA A 50 13.72 2.85 11.60
CA ALA A 50 14.72 3.60 12.33
C ALA A 50 14.06 4.80 13.04
N TYR A 51 14.87 5.54 13.78
CA TYR A 51 14.53 6.87 14.26
C TYR A 51 15.54 7.88 13.73
N THR A 52 15.08 9.07 13.41
CA THR A 52 15.93 10.21 13.06
C THR A 52 15.79 11.26 14.16
N SER A 53 16.93 11.67 14.73
CA SER A 53 16.97 12.72 15.74
C SER A 53 16.79 14.08 15.08
N VAL A 54 15.91 14.92 15.62
CA VAL A 54 15.70 16.31 15.20
C VAL A 54 15.80 17.21 16.41
N GLU A 55 16.60 18.26 16.29
CA GLU A 55 16.72 19.31 17.30
C GLU A 55 15.76 20.46 16.96
N GLU A 56 14.92 20.82 17.93
CA GLU A 56 14.00 21.94 17.82
C GLU A 56 14.37 23.04 18.80
N HIS A 57 14.51 24.23 18.24
CA HIS A 57 14.80 25.44 18.98
C HIS A 57 13.51 26.22 19.18
N TRP A 58 13.07 26.30 20.43
CA TRP A 58 11.85 27.00 20.82
C TRP A 58 12.23 28.37 21.38
N LYS A 59 11.99 29.40 20.56
CA LYS A 59 12.27 30.78 20.95
C LYS A 59 11.35 31.23 22.10
N PRO A 60 11.90 31.90 23.12
CA PRO A 60 11.11 32.41 24.22
C PRO A 60 10.15 33.51 23.74
N GLN A 61 8.94 33.52 24.30
CA GLN A 61 7.90 34.51 23.98
C GLN A 61 8.01 35.79 24.82
N MET A 62 8.80 35.76 25.90
CA MET A 62 8.97 36.84 26.86
C MET A 62 10.45 37.18 27.01
N GLU A 63 10.74 38.46 27.20
CA GLU A 63 12.10 38.96 27.36
C GLU A 63 12.74 38.46 28.67
N GLY A 64 14.03 38.12 28.62
CA GLY A 64 14.78 37.60 29.79
C GLY A 64 14.71 36.09 29.99
N LEU A 65 14.03 35.33 29.12
CA LEU A 65 14.03 33.86 29.13
C LEU A 65 15.03 33.29 28.12
N GLU A 66 15.54 32.08 28.42
CA GLU A 66 16.46 31.35 27.55
C GLU A 66 15.73 30.51 26.49
N GLU A 67 16.41 30.21 25.38
CA GLU A 67 15.91 29.30 24.35
C GLU A 67 15.84 27.86 24.86
N ILE A 68 14.74 27.16 24.55
CA ILE A 68 14.59 25.74 24.90
C ILE A 68 14.97 24.90 23.68
N ILE A 69 15.92 24.00 23.87
CA ILE A 69 16.35 23.04 22.85
C ILE A 69 15.78 21.67 23.18
N VAL A 70 14.97 21.13 22.27
CA VAL A 70 14.33 19.81 22.43
C VAL A 70 14.84 18.85 21.36
N THR A 71 15.37 17.71 21.78
CA THR A 71 15.72 16.62 20.87
C THR A 71 14.57 15.63 20.76
N ARG A 72 14.01 15.46 19.56
CA ARG A 72 12.96 14.47 19.27
C ARG A 72 13.49 13.34 18.42
N GLN A 73 13.03 12.12 18.73
CA GLN A 73 13.21 10.95 17.87
C GLN A 73 12.00 10.81 16.95
N ILE A 74 12.20 11.04 15.65
CA ILE A 74 11.15 10.93 14.63
C ILE A 74 11.21 9.53 14.01
N PRO A 75 10.10 8.76 14.03
CA PRO A 75 10.06 7.47 13.35
C PRO A 75 10.38 7.62 11.86
N THR A 76 11.26 6.76 11.35
CA THR A 76 11.74 6.79 9.97
C THR A 76 11.68 5.39 9.37
N LEU A 77 11.32 5.32 8.09
CA LEU A 77 11.26 4.11 7.30
C LEU A 77 12.19 4.23 6.09
N HIS A 78 12.98 3.18 5.85
CA HIS A 78 13.79 3.01 4.67
C HIS A 78 13.37 1.75 3.92
N ILE A 79 13.12 1.87 2.62
CA ILE A 79 12.75 0.76 1.74
C ILE A 79 13.76 0.70 0.59
N LEU A 80 14.66 -0.29 0.62
CA LEU A 80 15.52 -0.61 -0.52
C LEU A 80 14.71 -1.45 -1.51
N MET A 81 14.78 -1.12 -2.80
CA MET A 81 14.19 -1.90 -3.88
C MET A 81 15.23 -2.11 -4.98
N SER A 82 15.52 -3.36 -5.31
CA SER A 82 16.52 -3.77 -6.31
C SER A 82 15.89 -4.56 -7.44
N LEU A 83 16.26 -4.27 -8.68
CA LEU A 83 15.92 -5.07 -9.85
C LEU A 83 16.82 -6.31 -9.98
N ASP A 84 17.98 -6.30 -9.32
CA ASP A 84 18.89 -7.44 -9.22
C ASP A 84 18.61 -8.24 -7.95
N GLU A 85 18.90 -9.53 -7.99
CA GLU A 85 18.74 -10.45 -6.87
C GLU A 85 19.58 -10.00 -5.67
N LEU A 86 18.97 -10.06 -4.49
CA LEU A 86 19.62 -9.78 -3.22
C LEU A 86 19.90 -11.09 -2.48
N PRO A 87 20.96 -11.18 -1.66
CA PRO A 87 21.25 -12.37 -0.88
C PRO A 87 20.07 -12.80 -0.01
N ASP A 88 19.69 -14.07 -0.11
CA ASP A 88 18.62 -14.69 0.70
C ASP A 88 18.92 -14.69 2.21
N THR A 89 20.17 -14.40 2.60
CA THR A 89 20.58 -14.24 4.00
C THR A 89 20.10 -12.92 4.63
N ILE A 90 19.58 -11.98 3.83
CA ILE A 90 19.11 -10.70 4.34
C ILE A 90 17.77 -10.89 5.05
N ASP A 91 17.77 -10.62 6.36
CA ASP A 91 16.55 -10.67 7.16
C ASP A 91 15.48 -9.69 6.63
N GLY A 92 14.24 -10.16 6.55
CA GLY A 92 13.12 -9.39 6.04
C GLY A 92 13.15 -9.12 4.52
N LEU A 93 13.95 -9.86 3.75
CA LEU A 93 13.92 -9.80 2.28
C LEU A 93 12.55 -10.26 1.74
N GLN A 94 11.93 -9.41 0.94
CA GLN A 94 10.72 -9.71 0.19
C GLN A 94 11.07 -9.89 -1.29
N LYS A 95 10.77 -11.07 -1.85
CA LYS A 95 11.02 -11.38 -3.26
C LYS A 95 9.96 -10.73 -4.18
N PRO A 96 10.26 -10.49 -5.46
CA PRO A 96 9.28 -10.00 -6.42
C PRO A 96 8.02 -10.89 -6.48
N ASN A 97 6.86 -10.29 -6.73
CA ASN A 97 5.57 -10.97 -6.91
C ASN A 97 5.09 -11.83 -5.73
N THR A 98 5.66 -11.68 -4.52
CA THR A 98 5.07 -12.27 -3.32
C THR A 98 3.81 -11.50 -2.94
N SER A 99 2.65 -12.12 -3.13
CA SER A 99 1.43 -11.75 -2.40
C SER A 99 1.73 -11.93 -0.92
N THR A 100 1.67 -10.87 -0.12
CA THR A 100 1.67 -11.04 1.34
C THR A 100 0.28 -11.50 1.73
N ASP A 101 0.09 -12.79 1.94
CA ASP A 101 -1.16 -13.40 2.44
C ASP A 101 -1.47 -13.02 3.91
N PHE A 102 -0.83 -11.98 4.43
CA PHE A 102 -0.92 -11.52 5.81
C PHE A 102 -2.35 -11.13 6.23
N TRP A 103 -3.21 -10.80 5.26
CA TRP A 103 -4.63 -10.49 5.49
C TRP A 103 -5.57 -11.62 5.04
N ASP A 104 -5.05 -12.66 4.39
CA ASP A 104 -5.84 -13.86 4.14
C ASP A 104 -5.83 -14.65 5.46
N GLY A 105 -6.84 -14.42 6.29
CA GLY A 105 -6.94 -14.93 7.67
C GLY A 105 -7.03 -16.45 7.74
N GLY A 106 -5.94 -17.13 7.42
CA GLY A 106 -5.83 -18.57 7.35
C GLY A 106 -4.41 -18.98 7.72
N GLY A 107 -4.17 -19.13 9.02
CA GLY A 107 -3.14 -20.07 9.49
C GLY A 107 -3.52 -21.46 9.00
N ALA A 108 -3.15 -21.80 7.77
CA ALA A 108 -3.34 -23.11 7.20
C ALA A 108 -2.08 -23.43 6.40
N GLN A 109 -1.21 -24.22 7.02
CA GLN A 109 -0.17 -24.99 6.35
C GLN A 109 -0.74 -25.59 5.06
N SER A 110 -0.12 -25.27 3.93
CA SER A 110 -0.43 -25.84 2.63
C SER A 110 -0.03 -27.31 2.60
N HIS A 111 -0.87 -28.18 3.15
CA HIS A 111 -0.75 -29.62 2.89
C HIS A 111 -1.21 -29.91 1.46
N PRO A 112 -0.41 -30.64 0.65
CA PRO A 112 -0.80 -31.01 -0.69
C PRO A 112 -1.99 -31.97 -0.64
N ARG A 113 -3.14 -31.52 -1.13
CA ARG A 113 -4.37 -32.31 -1.18
C ARG A 113 -4.27 -33.35 -2.29
N SER A 114 -3.87 -34.57 -1.93
CA SER A 114 -3.98 -35.76 -2.78
C SER A 114 -5.46 -36.02 -3.10
N GLN A 115 -5.84 -35.88 -4.37
CA GLN A 115 -7.16 -36.23 -4.88
C GLN A 115 -7.31 -37.76 -4.98
N PRO A 116 -8.39 -38.38 -4.45
CA PRO A 116 -8.73 -39.75 -4.79
C PRO A 116 -9.46 -39.78 -6.13
N ARG A 117 -8.91 -40.55 -7.06
CA ARG A 117 -9.44 -40.81 -8.40
C ARG A 117 -10.56 -41.84 -8.29
N HIS A 118 -11.82 -41.42 -8.20
CA HIS A 118 -12.96 -42.33 -8.36
C HIS A 118 -13.20 -42.63 -9.83
N GLN A 119 -12.90 -43.87 -10.23
CA GLN A 119 -13.43 -44.47 -11.45
C GLN A 119 -14.94 -44.66 -11.31
N GLN A 120 -15.72 -44.10 -12.23
CA GLN A 120 -17.07 -44.58 -12.49
C GLN A 120 -17.24 -44.82 -13.99
N GLN A 121 -17.59 -46.07 -14.28
CA GLN A 121 -17.81 -46.63 -15.61
C GLN A 121 -19.02 -46.02 -16.30
N GLN A 122 -18.96 -46.12 -17.63
CA GLN A 122 -19.91 -45.77 -18.67
C GLN A 122 -21.37 -46.13 -18.36
N HIS A 123 -22.32 -45.33 -18.86
CA HIS A 123 -23.31 -45.70 -19.88
C HIS A 123 -24.06 -44.43 -20.38
N GLN A 124 -24.20 -44.30 -21.70
CA GLN A 124 -25.08 -43.36 -22.44
C GLN A 124 -26.39 -44.09 -22.83
N PRO A 125 -27.37 -43.48 -23.54
CA PRO A 125 -27.80 -42.07 -23.62
C PRO A 125 -29.34 -41.93 -23.45
N GLY A 126 -29.88 -40.72 -23.25
CA GLY A 126 -31.33 -40.52 -23.18
C GLY A 126 -31.78 -39.07 -23.31
N ALA A 127 -32.74 -38.86 -24.20
CA ALA A 127 -33.30 -37.60 -24.68
C ALA A 127 -33.87 -36.63 -23.61
N GLY A 128 -33.91 -35.35 -23.99
CA GLY A 128 -35.13 -34.55 -23.81
C GLY A 128 -35.19 -33.60 -22.62
N GLY A 129 -34.99 -32.31 -22.91
CA GLY A 129 -35.96 -31.27 -22.59
C GLY A 129 -36.16 -30.82 -21.12
N GLY A 130 -35.73 -29.57 -20.87
CA GLY A 130 -36.50 -28.62 -20.04
C GLY A 130 -36.05 -28.42 -18.59
N GLY A 131 -35.47 -27.25 -18.29
CA GLY A 131 -35.20 -26.86 -16.90
C GLY A 131 -34.47 -25.53 -16.69
N ARG A 132 -35.20 -24.41 -16.87
CA ARG A 132 -35.09 -23.07 -16.24
C ARG A 132 -33.71 -22.53 -15.76
N PRO A 133 -33.26 -21.33 -16.20
CA PRO A 133 -32.11 -20.65 -15.63
C PRO A 133 -32.44 -19.93 -14.31
N ASN A 134 -31.66 -20.23 -13.26
CA ASN A 134 -31.73 -19.52 -11.97
C ASN A 134 -30.99 -18.18 -12.07
N LYS A 135 -31.74 -17.08 -12.10
CA LYS A 135 -31.24 -15.71 -12.17
C LYS A 135 -30.76 -15.27 -10.77
N ARG A 136 -29.47 -15.43 -10.47
CA ARG A 136 -28.85 -14.87 -9.25
C ARG A 136 -28.73 -13.34 -9.38
N THR A 137 -29.56 -12.66 -8.62
CA THR A 137 -29.60 -11.20 -8.43
C THR A 137 -28.31 -10.71 -7.77
N ARG A 138 -27.66 -9.72 -8.38
CA ARG A 138 -26.55 -8.94 -7.79
C ARG A 138 -27.13 -7.95 -6.76
N PRO A 139 -26.61 -7.86 -5.52
CA PRO A 139 -26.91 -6.72 -4.66
C PRO A 139 -26.17 -5.48 -5.16
N GLY A 140 -26.96 -4.45 -5.47
CA GLY A 140 -26.52 -3.17 -5.97
C GLY A 140 -25.80 -2.30 -4.94
N ARG A 141 -24.94 -1.47 -5.50
CA ARG A 141 -24.10 -0.43 -4.91
C ARG A 141 -24.95 0.72 -4.38
N ASN A 142 -24.91 0.98 -3.06
CA ASN A 142 -25.54 2.15 -2.45
C ASN A 142 -24.80 3.45 -2.85
N LYS A 143 -25.54 4.42 -3.39
CA LYS A 143 -25.17 5.83 -3.52
C LYS A 143 -25.93 6.62 -2.45
N PRO A 144 -25.29 7.51 -1.66
CA PRO A 144 -26.01 8.50 -0.86
C PRO A 144 -26.53 9.64 -1.74
N GLY A 145 -27.81 9.98 -1.56
CA GLY A 145 -28.53 11.01 -2.29
C GLY A 145 -28.21 12.43 -1.84
N GLN A 146 -28.32 13.35 -2.79
CA GLN A 146 -28.38 14.79 -2.59
C GLN A 146 -29.58 15.17 -1.73
N GLN A 147 -29.37 15.99 -0.70
CA GLN A 147 -30.43 16.78 -0.07
C GLN A 147 -30.24 18.25 -0.41
N HIS A 148 -31.28 18.81 -1.01
CA HIS A 148 -31.51 20.24 -1.20
C HIS A 148 -31.89 20.87 0.15
N GLY A 149 -31.20 21.94 0.56
CA GLY A 149 -31.56 22.82 1.67
C GLY A 149 -31.32 24.27 1.26
N LYS A 150 -32.33 25.13 1.48
CA LYS A 150 -32.46 26.53 1.03
C LYS A 150 -31.35 27.47 1.56
N PRO A 151 -31.07 28.60 0.88
CA PRO A 151 -30.09 29.58 1.35
C PRO A 151 -30.66 30.44 2.49
N VAL A 152 -29.85 30.65 3.53
CA VAL A 152 -30.06 31.65 4.60
C VAL A 152 -29.11 32.81 4.32
N ALA A 153 -29.63 34.03 4.46
CA ALA A 153 -29.01 35.30 4.11
C ALA A 153 -27.73 35.59 4.91
N GLU A 154 -26.72 36.15 4.25
CA GLU A 154 -25.51 36.68 4.87
C GLU A 154 -25.55 38.21 4.80
N GLU A 155 -25.62 38.81 5.99
CA GLU A 155 -25.62 40.24 6.26
C GLU A 155 -24.19 40.77 6.14
N ASN A 156 -23.98 41.68 5.18
CA ASN A 156 -22.73 42.42 5.00
C ASN A 156 -22.51 43.39 6.16
N LEU A 157 -21.31 43.39 6.75
CA LEU A 157 -20.79 44.54 7.49
C LEU A 157 -19.37 44.90 7.01
N PRO A 158 -19.08 46.20 6.81
CA PRO A 158 -17.87 46.66 6.15
C PRO A 158 -16.66 46.76 7.10
N ALA A 159 -15.49 46.67 6.49
CA ALA A 159 -14.19 46.96 7.08
C ALA A 159 -14.05 48.44 7.49
N SER A 160 -13.29 48.67 8.56
CA SER A 160 -12.61 49.93 8.88
C SER A 160 -11.23 49.59 9.43
#